data_AF-A0A6I1W3B4-F1
#
_entry.id   AF-A0A6I1W3B4-F1
#
_cell.length_a   1.000
_cell.length_b   1.000
_cell.length_c   1.000
_cell.angle_alpha   90.00
_cell.angle_beta   90.00
_cell.angle_gamma   90.00
#
_symmetry.space_group_name_H-M   'P 1'
#
loop_
_entity.id
_entity.type
_entity.pdbx_description
1 polymer ?
#
loop_
_entity_poly.entity_id
_entity_poly.type
_entity_poly.pdbx_seq_one_letter_code
_entity_poly.pdbx_strand_id
1 'polypeptide(L)'
;MSLTITPISSALGAEIDGVDLTRPLSLEQRDAIEQALLQHQVIFFKNQVITPQQQARFAANFGDLHIHPIYPNVPEQPEVLVLDTAVTDVRDNAVWHTDVTFLLTPA
;
A
#
# COMPACT_ATOMS: atom_id res chain seq x y z
N MET A 1 -11.25 -18.36 4.36
CA MET A 1 -12.31 -17.42 4.80
C MET A 1 -12.51 -16.44 3.66
N SER A 2 -13.75 -16.03 3.37
CA SER A 2 -14.04 -15.09 2.29
C SER A 2 -13.71 -13.66 2.71
N LEU A 3 -13.08 -12.90 1.81
CA LEU A 3 -12.92 -11.45 1.96
C LEU A 3 -14.28 -10.76 1.83
N THR A 4 -14.48 -9.68 2.57
CA THR A 4 -15.61 -8.77 2.39
C THR A 4 -15.10 -7.46 1.82
N ILE A 5 -15.68 -7.00 0.72
CA ILE A 5 -15.31 -5.75 0.04
C ILE A 5 -16.51 -4.82 0.11
N THR A 6 -16.36 -3.69 0.81
CA THR A 6 -17.43 -2.71 1.03
C THR A 6 -17.08 -1.41 0.29
N PRO A 7 -17.76 -1.07 -0.83
CA PRO A 7 -17.51 0.18 -1.55
C PRO A 7 -17.81 1.41 -0.69
N ILE A 8 -16.95 2.42 -0.75
CA ILE A 8 -17.10 3.69 -0.02
C ILE A 8 -17.90 4.71 -0.84
N SER A 9 -17.63 4.77 -2.14
CA SER A 9 -18.28 5.69 -3.09
C SER A 9 -18.48 5.02 -4.44
N SER A 10 -19.37 5.57 -5.26
CA SER A 10 -19.56 5.12 -6.64
C SER A 10 -18.38 5.43 -7.55
N ALA A 11 -17.58 6.45 -7.22
CA ALA A 11 -16.44 6.87 -8.03
C ALA A 11 -15.20 6.00 -7.81
N LEU A 12 -14.83 5.78 -6.54
CA LEU A 12 -13.67 5.00 -6.11
C LEU A 12 -13.74 4.70 -4.60
N GLY A 13 -12.90 3.78 -4.14
CA GLY A 13 -12.73 3.45 -2.73
C GLY A 13 -13.50 2.20 -2.29
N ALA A 14 -12.81 1.29 -1.61
CA ALA A 14 -13.42 0.18 -0.88
C ALA A 14 -12.66 -0.16 0.41
N GLU A 15 -13.40 -0.61 1.42
CA GLU A 15 -12.87 -1.20 2.65
C GLU A 15 -12.87 -2.73 2.53
N ILE A 16 -11.75 -3.37 2.88
CA ILE A 16 -11.58 -4.82 2.81
C ILE A 16 -11.40 -5.40 4.21
N ASP A 17 -12.27 -6.35 4.55
CA ASP A 17 -12.26 -7.11 5.80
C ASP A 17 -12.06 -8.61 5.54
N GLY A 18 -11.77 -9.36 6.61
CA GLY A 18 -11.63 -10.82 6.55
C GLY A 18 -10.23 -11.31 6.13
N VAL A 19 -9.22 -10.44 6.21
CA VAL A 19 -7.81 -10.76 5.96
C VAL A 19 -6.93 -10.35 7.13
N ASP A 20 -5.92 -11.18 7.41
CA ASP A 20 -4.86 -10.91 8.38
C ASP A 20 -3.55 -10.62 7.61
N LEU A 21 -3.17 -9.35 7.50
CA LEU A 21 -1.98 -8.94 6.74
C LEU A 21 -0.67 -9.29 7.46
N THR A 22 -0.72 -9.74 8.72
CA THR A 22 0.46 -10.22 9.45
C THR A 22 0.96 -11.56 8.92
N ARG A 23 0.15 -12.28 8.13
CA ARG A 23 0.46 -13.59 7.52
C ARG A 23 0.59 -13.50 5.99
N PRO A 24 1.26 -14.48 5.35
CA PRO A 24 1.20 -14.64 3.90
C PRO A 24 -0.24 -14.82 3.41
N LEU A 25 -0.59 -14.20 2.29
CA LEU A 25 -1.89 -14.37 1.65
C LEU A 25 -1.97 -15.72 0.93
N SER A 26 -3.18 -16.30 0.85
CA SER A 26 -3.44 -17.31 -0.17
C SER A 26 -3.51 -16.65 -1.55
N LEU A 27 -3.32 -17.44 -2.62
CA LEU A 27 -3.47 -16.96 -4.00
C LEU A 27 -4.87 -16.35 -4.22
N GLU A 28 -5.90 -17.01 -3.70
CA GLU A 28 -7.30 -16.55 -3.79
C GLU A 28 -7.49 -15.18 -3.11
N GLN A 29 -6.87 -14.96 -1.94
CA GLN A 29 -6.92 -13.66 -1.26
C GLN A 29 -6.17 -12.59 -2.05
N ARG A 30 -4.98 -12.91 -2.55
CA ARG A 30 -4.17 -12.00 -3.36
C ARG A 30 -4.94 -11.56 -4.61
N ASP A 31 -5.52 -12.50 -5.35
CA ASP A 31 -6.24 -12.21 -6.58
C ASP A 31 -7.52 -11.40 -6.32
N ALA A 32 -8.25 -11.72 -5.25
CA ALA A 32 -9.42 -10.94 -4.87
C ALA A 32 -9.07 -9.50 -4.45
N ILE A 33 -7.94 -9.29 -3.76
CA ILE A 33 -7.45 -7.95 -3.41
C ILE A 33 -7.02 -7.19 -4.66
N GLU A 34 -6.31 -7.84 -5.61
CA GLU A 34 -5.94 -7.22 -6.88
C GLU A 34 -7.17 -6.79 -7.68
N GLN A 35 -8.18 -7.65 -7.80
CA GLN A 35 -9.43 -7.29 -8.48
C GLN A 35 -10.15 -6.14 -7.77
N ALA A 36 -10.15 -6.13 -6.44
CA ALA A 36 -10.70 -5.01 -5.68
C ALA A 36 -9.94 -3.71 -5.96
N LEU A 37 -8.61 -3.74 -6.07
CA LEU A 37 -7.80 -2.58 -6.41
C LEU A 37 -8.11 -2.09 -7.84
N LEU A 38 -8.19 -2.99 -8.82
CA LEU A 38 -8.53 -2.63 -10.21
C LEU A 38 -9.93 -2.01 -10.33
N GLN A 39 -10.90 -2.51 -9.56
CA GLN A 39 -12.27 -2.01 -9.58
C GLN A 39 -12.44 -0.70 -8.81
N HIS A 40 -11.82 -0.59 -7.64
CA HIS A 40 -12.07 0.50 -6.69
C HIS A 40 -10.96 1.55 -6.65
N GLN A 41 -9.84 1.34 -7.34
CA GLN A 41 -8.67 2.23 -7.48
C GLN A 41 -7.90 2.52 -6.18
N VAL A 42 -8.58 2.59 -5.04
CA VAL A 42 -8.01 2.76 -3.70
C VAL A 42 -8.75 1.84 -2.73
N ILE A 43 -8.00 1.14 -1.88
CA ILE A 43 -8.53 0.16 -0.94
C ILE A 43 -7.95 0.37 0.46
N PHE A 44 -8.75 0.07 1.48
CA PHE A 44 -8.41 0.29 2.88
C PHE A 44 -8.58 -0.98 3.69
N PHE A 45 -7.61 -1.27 4.56
CA PHE A 45 -7.66 -2.36 5.53
C PHE A 45 -7.61 -1.77 6.93
N LYS A 46 -8.69 -1.85 7.70
CA LYS A 46 -8.72 -1.32 9.06
C LYS A 46 -8.14 -2.31 10.06
N ASN A 47 -7.68 -1.78 11.19
CA ASN A 47 -7.19 -2.55 12.35
C ASN A 47 -6.04 -3.51 12.03
N GLN A 48 -5.19 -3.17 11.06
CA GLN A 48 -3.99 -3.93 10.73
C GLN A 48 -2.78 -3.30 11.41
N VAL A 49 -2.22 -3.98 12.41
CA VAL A 49 -0.94 -3.61 13.03
C VAL A 49 0.12 -4.54 12.46
N ILE A 50 0.95 -4.01 11.56
CA ILE A 50 1.93 -4.80 10.80
C ILE A 50 3.35 -4.25 11.01
N THR A 51 4.35 -5.13 10.95
CA THR A 51 5.76 -4.74 10.95
C THR A 51 6.20 -4.29 9.54
N PRO A 52 7.33 -3.58 9.40
CA PRO A 52 7.89 -3.23 8.08
C PRO A 52 8.07 -4.46 7.17
N GLN A 53 8.56 -5.58 7.71
CA GLN A 53 8.74 -6.82 6.95
C GLN A 53 7.41 -7.40 6.47
N GLN A 54 6.36 -7.31 7.29
CA GLN A 54 5.02 -7.77 6.92
C GLN A 54 4.39 -6.85 5.85
N GLN A 55 4.61 -5.54 5.95
CA GLN A 55 4.18 -4.55 4.96
C GLN A 55 4.86 -4.79 3.61
N ALA A 56 6.19 -4.93 3.59
CA ALA A 56 6.94 -5.22 2.37
C ALA A 56 6.48 -6.55 1.74
N ARG A 57 6.34 -7.62 2.55
CA ARG A 57 5.81 -8.91 2.07
C ARG A 57 4.42 -8.77 1.47
N PHE A 58 3.52 -8.01 2.10
CA PHE A 58 2.18 -7.77 1.56
C PHE A 58 2.25 -7.06 0.22
N ALA A 59 2.97 -5.94 0.13
CA ALA A 59 3.10 -5.15 -1.09
C ALA A 59 3.72 -5.94 -2.25
N ALA A 60 4.71 -6.80 -1.97
CA ALA A 60 5.38 -7.63 -2.97
C ALA A 60 4.46 -8.64 -3.69
N ASN A 61 3.23 -8.85 -3.21
CA ASN A 61 2.23 -9.64 -3.94
C ASN A 61 1.64 -8.92 -5.17
N PHE A 62 1.89 -7.61 -5.31
CA PHE A 62 1.27 -6.75 -6.31
C PHE A 62 2.29 -6.10 -7.27
N GLY A 63 3.57 -6.42 -7.12
CA GLY A 63 4.63 -5.91 -7.99
C GLY A 63 5.99 -5.89 -7.30
N ASP A 64 7.02 -5.50 -8.05
CA ASP A 64 8.34 -5.27 -7.50
C ASP A 64 8.36 -4.01 -6.63
N LEU A 65 9.09 -4.03 -5.51
CA LEU A 65 9.15 -2.90 -4.59
C LEU A 65 10.27 -1.93 -4.96
N HIS A 66 9.97 -0.64 -4.92
CA HIS A 66 10.96 0.41 -5.12
C HIS A 66 11.74 0.68 -3.82
N ILE A 67 13.07 0.78 -3.92
CA ILE A 67 13.91 1.29 -2.83
C ILE A 67 14.20 2.76 -3.13
N HIS A 68 13.62 3.64 -2.31
CA HIS A 68 13.74 5.08 -2.52
C HIS A 68 15.18 5.55 -2.22
N PRO A 69 15.86 6.28 -3.13
CA PRO A 69 17.29 6.57 -2.99
C PRO A 69 17.63 7.69 -1.99
N ILE A 70 16.66 8.55 -1.62
CA ILE A 70 16.91 9.77 -0.82
C ILE A 70 16.31 9.71 0.59
N TYR A 71 15.02 9.42 0.71
CA TYR A 71 14.32 9.43 1.99
C TYR A 71 14.77 8.31 2.95
N PRO A 72 14.65 8.52 4.28
CA PRO A 72 15.00 7.52 5.27
C PRO A 72 14.10 6.28 5.16
N ASN A 73 14.71 5.12 5.27
CA ASN A 73 14.04 3.82 5.24
C ASN A 73 14.25 3.06 6.54
N VAL A 74 13.56 1.93 6.67
CA VAL A 74 13.82 0.97 7.74
C VAL A 74 15.11 0.20 7.39
N PRO A 75 16.18 0.25 8.21
CA PRO A 75 17.46 -0.38 7.86
C PRO A 75 17.37 -1.87 7.54
N GLU A 76 16.50 -2.61 8.26
CA GLU A 76 16.27 -4.03 8.04
C GLU A 76 15.27 -4.34 6.91
N GLN A 77 14.60 -3.32 6.35
CA GLN A 77 13.63 -3.44 5.26
C GLN A 77 13.64 -2.16 4.39
N PRO A 78 14.65 -1.95 3.54
CA PRO A 78 14.91 -0.68 2.85
C PRO A 78 13.83 -0.28 1.82
N GLU A 79 12.97 -1.22 1.41
CA GLU A 79 11.78 -1.00 0.59
C GLU A 79 10.69 -0.23 1.35
N VAL A 80 10.77 -0.16 2.69
CA VAL A 80 9.81 0.57 3.53
C VAL A 80 10.36 1.93 3.89
N LEU A 81 9.71 2.95 3.36
CA LEU A 81 10.00 4.35 3.66
C LEU A 81 9.41 4.79 5.00
N VAL A 82 10.17 5.58 5.75
CA VAL A 82 9.72 6.18 7.00
C VAL A 82 9.32 7.64 6.77
N LEU A 83 8.03 7.93 6.88
CA LEU A 83 7.48 9.29 6.79
C LEU A 83 7.18 9.83 8.20
N ASP A 84 8.19 10.43 8.82
CA ASP A 84 8.08 11.08 10.12
C ASP A 84 8.14 12.61 9.97
N THR A 85 7.08 13.32 10.36
CA THR A 85 7.01 14.79 10.26
C THR A 85 8.01 15.51 11.17
N ALA A 86 8.58 14.85 12.18
CA ALA A 86 9.67 15.39 12.98
C ALA A 86 11.01 15.44 12.23
N VAL A 87 11.16 14.59 11.19
CA VAL A 87 12.39 14.46 10.39
C VAL A 87 12.20 15.03 8.99
N THR A 88 11.01 14.88 8.42
CA THR A 88 10.69 15.18 7.02
C THR A 88 9.60 16.24 6.93
N ASP A 89 9.89 17.30 6.19
CA ASP A 89 8.88 18.28 5.82
C ASP A 89 7.97 17.73 4.70
N VAL A 90 6.66 17.75 4.95
CA VAL A 90 5.64 17.15 4.08
C VAL A 90 4.76 18.20 3.39
N ARG A 91 5.17 19.48 3.37
CA ARG A 91 4.39 20.57 2.76
C ARG A 91 4.03 20.33 1.29
N ASP A 92 4.90 19.67 0.55
CA ASP A 92 4.67 19.35 -0.86
C ASP A 92 3.52 18.36 -1.08
N ASN A 93 3.11 17.60 -0.05
CA ASN A 93 1.95 16.69 -0.14
C ASN A 93 0.61 17.43 -0.09
N ALA A 94 0.59 18.73 0.24
CA ALA A 94 -0.62 19.56 0.31
C ALA A 94 -1.09 20.08 -1.07
N VAL A 95 -0.67 19.44 -2.15
CA VAL A 95 -1.12 19.68 -3.52
C VAL A 95 -1.62 18.37 -4.13
N TRP A 96 -2.67 18.41 -4.94
CA TRP A 96 -3.13 17.24 -5.69
C TRP A 96 -2.04 16.77 -6.66
N HIS A 97 -1.66 15.51 -6.58
CA HIS A 97 -0.61 14.92 -7.41
C HIS A 97 -0.83 13.42 -7.64
N THR A 98 -0.03 12.88 -8.56
CA THR A 98 0.24 11.45 -8.71
C THR A 98 1.75 11.28 -8.59
N ASP A 99 2.19 10.22 -7.94
CA ASP A 99 3.59 10.04 -7.57
C ASP A 99 4.51 10.00 -8.80
N VAL A 100 5.63 10.72 -8.70
CA VAL A 100 6.81 10.66 -9.58
C VAL A 100 6.53 10.62 -11.10
N THR A 101 5.49 11.30 -11.58
CA THR A 101 5.09 11.37 -13.00
C THR A 101 6.15 11.96 -13.94
N PHE A 102 7.24 12.50 -13.41
CA PHE A 102 8.41 12.94 -14.18
C PHE A 102 9.34 11.78 -14.61
N LEU A 103 9.21 10.59 -14.01
CA LEU A 103 9.93 9.39 -14.43
C LEU A 103 9.27 8.74 -15.65
N LEU A 104 10.06 8.05 -16.48
CA LEU A 104 9.54 7.35 -17.67
C LEU A 104 8.55 6.24 -17.30
N THR A 105 8.86 5.51 -16.22
CA THR A 105 7.99 4.52 -15.60
C THR A 105 7.77 4.97 -14.16
N PRO A 106 6.70 5.74 -13.88
CA PRO A 106 6.34 6.07 -12.52
C PRO A 106 6.26 4.78 -11.69
N ALA A 107 6.84 4.84 -10.48
CA ALA A 107 6.92 3.71 -9.58
C ALA A 107 5.54 3.32 -9.04
#